data_AF-A0A4Q2X332-F1
#
_entry.id   AF-A0A4Q2X332-F1
#
_cell.length_a   1.000
_cell.length_b   1.000
_cell.length_c   1.000
_cell.angle_alpha   90.00
_cell.angle_beta   90.00
_cell.angle_gamma   90.00
#
_symmetry.space_group_name_H-M   'P 1'
#
loop_
_entity.id
_entity.type
_entity.pdbx_description
1 polymer ?
#
loop_
_entity_poly.entity_id
_entity_poly.type
_entity_poly.pdbx_seq_one_letter_code
_entity_poly.pdbx_strand_id
1 'polypeptide(L)'
;LDEESANIKHGEFREAFQTLSAKTYAAVGDTDEAARLSALAAETHRVAVDRENSRILPKIPIIGRLVAAKINDWNKNLVTSMDAAVAEGKAPLPVAAHKVDDLAPDVPTWIKIICSLTMAAGTAAGGWKIIKTLGHKMVKLQPVHGFAAETTAATLLAITGAMGMTVSTTHSITTAIMGVGCAKRFNALKFSLIERIMWAWVLTLPAAGGVAYLLVKTFRLVGWIP
;
A
#
# COMPACT_ATOMS: atom_id res chain seq x y z
N LEU A 1 17.23 20.99 -2.46
CA LEU A 1 17.02 19.52 -2.48
C LEU A 1 18.16 18.79 -1.78
N ASP A 2 19.43 19.02 -2.11
CA ASP A 2 20.57 18.36 -1.44
C ASP A 2 20.71 18.69 0.04
N GLU A 3 20.60 19.97 0.38
CA GLU A 3 20.65 20.46 1.77
C GLU A 3 19.47 19.92 2.61
N GLU A 4 18.34 19.68 1.94
CA GLU A 4 17.12 19.11 2.52
C GLU A 4 17.27 17.58 2.71
N SER A 5 17.88 16.89 1.74
CA SER A 5 18.25 15.46 1.84
C SER A 5 19.25 15.20 2.97
N ALA A 6 20.21 16.11 3.18
CA ALA A 6 21.20 16.01 4.24
C ALA A 6 20.56 16.14 5.65
N ASN A 7 19.45 16.86 5.78
CA ASN A 7 18.71 17.00 7.03
C ASN A 7 17.84 15.76 7.38
N ILE A 8 17.61 14.84 6.45
CA ILE A 8 16.84 13.61 6.69
C ILE A 8 17.75 12.56 7.34
N LYS A 9 17.58 12.35 8.66
CA LYS A 9 18.45 11.48 9.47
C LYS A 9 18.39 9.97 9.16
N HIS A 10 17.38 9.44 8.44
CA HIS A 10 17.12 7.99 8.40
C HIS A 10 16.84 7.38 7.00
N GLY A 11 17.32 6.14 6.85
CA GLY A 11 17.68 5.45 5.60
C GLY A 11 16.58 5.31 4.54
N GLU A 12 15.39 4.82 4.87
CA GLU A 12 14.37 4.52 3.85
C GLU A 12 13.73 5.80 3.26
N PHE A 13 13.45 6.80 4.09
CA PHE A 13 12.89 8.08 3.61
C PHE A 13 13.93 8.90 2.85
N ARG A 14 15.20 8.86 3.27
CA ARG A 14 16.29 9.54 2.58
C ARG A 14 16.56 8.91 1.21
N GLU A 15 16.58 7.59 1.13
CA GLU A 15 16.71 6.83 -0.10
C GLU A 15 15.55 7.12 -1.07
N ALA A 16 14.30 7.08 -0.59
CA ALA A 16 13.13 7.38 -1.40
C ALA A 16 13.16 8.82 -1.94
N PHE A 17 13.54 9.79 -1.10
CA PHE A 17 13.66 11.19 -1.51
C PHE A 17 14.76 11.41 -2.56
N GLN A 18 15.93 10.78 -2.40
CA GLN A 18 17.04 10.86 -3.36
C GLN A 18 16.68 10.18 -4.69
N THR A 19 16.00 9.03 -4.62
CA THR A 19 15.51 8.31 -5.81
C THR A 19 14.48 9.12 -6.57
N LEU A 20 13.54 9.76 -5.85
CA LEU A 20 12.53 10.62 -6.47
C LEU A 20 13.17 11.86 -7.10
N SER A 21 14.10 12.50 -6.39
CA SER A 21 14.85 13.67 -6.87
C SER A 21 15.64 13.34 -8.12
N ALA A 22 16.33 12.20 -8.16
CA ALA A 22 17.06 11.73 -9.35
C ALA A 22 16.14 11.56 -10.57
N LYS A 23 14.93 11.00 -10.37
CA LYS A 23 13.92 10.90 -11.44
C LYS A 23 13.42 12.25 -11.91
N THR A 24 13.26 13.21 -11.00
CA THR A 24 12.86 14.58 -11.34
C THR A 24 13.92 15.29 -12.16
N TYR A 25 15.20 15.22 -11.79
CA TYR A 25 16.29 15.82 -12.57
C TYR A 25 16.47 15.17 -13.94
N ALA A 26 16.33 13.83 -14.02
CA ALA A 26 16.33 13.12 -15.31
C ALA A 26 15.18 13.57 -16.23
N ALA A 27 13.99 13.84 -15.67
CA ALA A 27 12.85 14.34 -16.43
C ALA A 27 13.02 15.80 -16.91
N VAL A 28 13.83 16.60 -16.21
CA VAL A 28 14.17 17.99 -16.56
C VAL A 28 15.37 18.06 -17.52
N GLY A 29 16.02 16.92 -17.82
CA GLY A 29 17.14 16.83 -18.77
C GLY A 29 18.52 17.03 -18.16
N ASP A 30 18.62 17.10 -16.83
CA ASP A 30 19.89 17.21 -16.09
C ASP A 30 20.38 15.82 -15.71
N THR A 31 21.13 15.19 -16.63
CA THR A 31 21.57 13.80 -16.52
C THR A 31 22.71 13.60 -15.53
N ASP A 32 23.55 14.62 -15.34
CA ASP A 32 24.69 14.56 -14.42
C ASP A 32 24.22 14.56 -12.97
N GLU A 33 23.26 15.43 -12.63
CA GLU A 33 22.71 15.49 -11.28
C GLU A 33 21.81 14.29 -10.96
N ALA A 34 21.09 13.76 -11.96
CA ALA A 34 20.34 12.52 -11.83
C ALA A 34 21.25 11.30 -11.56
N ALA A 35 22.40 11.22 -12.23
CA ALA A 35 23.39 10.17 -11.99
C ALA A 35 24.00 10.29 -10.58
N ARG A 36 24.31 11.51 -10.12
CA ARG A 36 24.84 11.74 -8.78
C ARG A 36 23.86 11.33 -7.68
N LEU A 37 22.60 11.74 -7.79
CA LEU A 37 21.57 11.45 -6.79
C LEU A 37 21.16 9.97 -6.75
N SER A 38 21.17 9.29 -7.90
CA SER A 38 20.93 7.84 -7.95
C SER A 38 22.08 7.05 -7.31
N ALA A 39 23.34 7.48 -7.48
CA ALA A 39 24.48 6.89 -6.77
C ALA A 39 24.39 7.10 -5.24
N LEU A 40 23.99 8.29 -4.81
CA LEU A 40 23.77 8.62 -3.39
C LEU A 40 22.64 7.79 -2.76
N ALA A 41 21.57 7.54 -3.51
CA ALA A 41 20.47 6.66 -3.10
C ALA A 41 20.95 5.21 -2.95
N ALA A 42 21.73 4.71 -3.90
CA ALA A 42 22.29 3.35 -3.84
C ALA A 42 23.24 3.15 -2.65
N GLU A 43 24.05 4.15 -2.31
CA GLU A 43 24.91 4.11 -1.12
C GLU A 43 24.08 4.09 0.17
N THR A 44 23.04 4.94 0.24
CA THR A 44 22.12 5.00 1.40
C THR A 44 21.37 3.67 1.59
N HIS A 45 20.93 3.05 0.49
CA HIS A 45 20.31 1.73 0.48
C HIS A 45 21.26 0.66 1.01
N ARG A 46 22.52 0.64 0.55
CA ARG A 46 23.52 -0.34 0.98
C ARG A 46 23.77 -0.26 2.50
N VAL A 47 23.91 0.95 3.03
CA VAL A 47 24.07 1.17 4.48
C VAL A 47 22.83 0.73 5.27
N ALA A 48 21.62 0.91 4.71
CA ALA A 48 20.39 0.46 5.34
C ALA A 48 20.28 -1.08 5.39
N VAL A 49 20.67 -1.76 4.30
CA VAL A 49 20.72 -3.23 4.20
C VAL A 49 21.74 -3.82 5.17
N ASP A 50 22.95 -3.25 5.24
CA ASP A 50 24.00 -3.70 6.17
C ASP A 50 23.56 -3.54 7.62
N ARG A 51 22.84 -2.45 7.93
CA ARG A 51 22.24 -2.25 9.25
C ARG A 51 21.16 -3.28 9.56
N GLU A 52 20.30 -3.63 8.60
CA GLU A 52 19.27 -4.67 8.80
C GLU A 52 19.91 -6.05 9.02
N ASN A 53 20.94 -6.40 8.26
CA ASN A 53 21.69 -7.66 8.39
C ASN A 53 22.41 -7.79 9.74
N SER A 54 22.78 -6.66 10.36
CA SER A 54 23.39 -6.66 11.69
C SER A 54 22.41 -7.01 12.83
N ARG A 55 21.09 -6.92 12.61
CA ARG A 55 20.06 -7.15 13.64
C ARG A 55 19.98 -8.61 14.08
N ILE A 56 19.52 -8.81 15.32
CA ILE A 56 19.38 -10.14 15.95
C ILE A 56 18.13 -10.89 15.46
N LEU A 57 17.04 -10.17 15.15
CA LEU A 57 15.76 -10.74 14.68
C LEU A 57 15.87 -11.65 13.44
N PRO A 58 16.60 -11.29 12.36
CA PRO A 58 16.80 -12.21 11.22
C PRO A 58 17.65 -13.45 11.56
N LYS A 59 18.35 -13.47 12.70
CA LYS A 59 19.20 -14.58 13.15
C LYS A 59 18.45 -15.62 14.00
N ILE A 60 17.20 -15.35 14.39
CA ILE A 60 16.34 -16.29 15.14
C ILE A 60 15.73 -17.28 14.13
N PRO A 61 15.84 -18.61 14.27
CA PRO A 61 15.51 -19.54 13.19
C PRO A 61 14.05 -19.55 12.71
N ILE A 62 13.09 -19.23 13.59
CA ILE A 62 11.65 -19.20 13.24
C ILE A 62 11.23 -17.80 12.79
N ILE A 63 11.52 -16.77 13.61
CA ILE A 63 11.20 -15.37 13.31
C ILE A 63 12.03 -14.88 12.12
N GLY A 64 13.30 -15.26 12.06
CA GLY A 64 14.21 -14.96 10.97
C GLY A 64 13.86 -15.69 9.68
N ARG A 65 13.23 -16.87 9.66
CA ARG A 65 12.69 -17.43 8.41
C ARG A 65 11.42 -16.71 7.95
N LEU A 66 10.59 -16.23 8.88
CA LEU A 66 9.40 -15.45 8.58
C LEU A 66 9.72 -14.00 8.16
N VAL A 67 10.78 -13.42 8.71
CA VAL A 67 11.27 -12.07 8.44
C VAL A 67 12.34 -12.04 7.33
N ALA A 68 13.10 -13.12 7.10
CA ALA A 68 14.01 -13.26 5.95
C ALA A 68 13.31 -13.83 4.71
N ALA A 69 12.04 -14.26 4.82
CA ALA A 69 11.12 -14.32 3.68
C ALA A 69 10.74 -12.92 3.14
N LYS A 70 11.47 -11.88 3.54
CA LYS A 70 11.42 -10.52 3.04
C LYS A 70 12.38 -10.43 1.85
N ILE A 71 11.82 -10.30 0.64
CA ILE A 71 12.29 -9.33 -0.37
C ILE A 71 13.75 -9.51 -0.87
N ASN A 72 14.47 -10.57 -0.47
CA ASN A 72 15.86 -10.79 -0.83
C ASN A 72 15.97 -11.57 -2.14
N ASP A 73 15.76 -10.83 -3.22
CA ASP A 73 16.52 -10.91 -4.48
C ASP A 73 15.89 -9.98 -5.52
N TRP A 74 15.06 -9.01 -5.12
CA TRP A 74 14.45 -8.08 -6.07
C TRP A 74 15.51 -7.29 -6.83
N ASN A 75 16.49 -6.71 -6.13
CA ASN A 75 17.60 -6.02 -6.76
C ASN A 75 18.38 -6.94 -7.71
N LYS A 76 18.66 -8.17 -7.29
CA LYS A 76 19.36 -9.17 -8.11
C LYS A 76 18.57 -9.56 -9.37
N ASN A 77 17.26 -9.78 -9.22
CA ASN A 77 16.35 -10.15 -10.32
C ASN A 77 16.09 -8.99 -11.28
N LEU A 78 16.17 -7.75 -10.80
CA LEU A 78 15.97 -6.53 -11.56
C LEU A 78 17.24 -6.18 -12.35
N VAL A 79 18.40 -6.25 -11.69
CA VAL A 79 19.73 -6.13 -12.32
C VAL A 79 19.93 -7.22 -13.38
N THR A 80 19.65 -8.49 -13.08
CA THR A 80 19.76 -9.58 -14.07
C THR A 80 18.89 -9.34 -15.30
N SER A 81 17.68 -8.81 -15.14
CA SER A 81 16.81 -8.49 -16.29
C SER A 81 17.24 -7.24 -17.06
N MET A 82 17.84 -6.26 -16.39
CA MET A 82 18.40 -5.07 -17.03
C MET A 82 19.66 -5.44 -17.83
N ASP A 83 20.52 -6.29 -17.28
CA ASP A 83 21.72 -6.80 -17.96
C ASP A 83 21.36 -7.64 -19.19
N ALA A 84 20.31 -8.47 -19.09
CA ALA A 84 19.76 -9.21 -20.23
C ALA A 84 19.18 -8.26 -21.29
N ALA A 85 18.47 -7.20 -20.89
CA ALA A 85 17.95 -6.21 -21.82
C ALA A 85 19.06 -5.44 -22.56
N VAL A 86 20.14 -5.10 -21.87
CA VAL A 86 21.34 -4.48 -22.45
C VAL A 86 22.02 -5.42 -23.43
N ALA A 87 22.14 -6.72 -23.09
CA ALA A 87 22.67 -7.74 -23.99
C ALA A 87 21.83 -7.93 -25.27
N GLU A 88 20.51 -7.68 -25.18
CA GLU A 88 19.58 -7.70 -26.31
C GLU A 88 19.50 -6.36 -27.08
N GLY A 89 20.27 -5.34 -26.69
CA GLY A 89 20.25 -4.00 -27.31
C GLY A 89 19.00 -3.17 -26.98
N LYS A 90 18.23 -3.55 -25.95
CA LYS A 90 17.05 -2.82 -25.47
C LYS A 90 17.43 -1.86 -24.34
N ALA A 91 16.71 -0.74 -24.25
CA ALA A 91 16.89 0.19 -23.15
C ALA A 91 16.53 -0.48 -21.80
N PRO A 92 17.40 -0.44 -20.77
CA PRO A 92 17.18 -1.12 -19.51
C PRO A 92 16.10 -0.46 -18.63
N LEU A 93 15.87 0.85 -18.80
CA LEU A 93 14.88 1.64 -18.05
C LEU A 93 13.42 1.18 -18.27
N PRO A 94 12.94 0.96 -19.51
CA PRO A 94 11.62 0.38 -19.77
C PRO A 94 11.41 -1.01 -19.15
N VAL A 95 12.45 -1.86 -19.13
CA VAL A 95 12.38 -3.22 -18.56
C VAL A 95 12.35 -3.18 -17.03
N ALA A 96 13.13 -2.29 -16.43
CA ALA A 96 13.08 -2.01 -15.00
C ALA A 96 11.72 -1.42 -14.58
N ALA A 97 11.15 -0.51 -15.38
CA ALA A 97 9.82 0.07 -15.15
C ALA A 97 8.71 -0.98 -15.25
N HIS A 98 8.76 -1.88 -16.24
CA HIS A 98 7.79 -2.97 -16.36
C HIS A 98 7.85 -3.94 -15.17
N LYS A 99 9.05 -4.25 -14.67
CA LYS A 99 9.24 -5.08 -13.46
C LYS A 99 8.79 -4.40 -12.16
N VAL A 100 8.74 -3.07 -12.14
CA VAL A 100 8.14 -2.28 -11.05
C VAL A 100 6.62 -2.27 -11.20
N ASP A 101 6.05 -2.25 -12.41
CA ASP A 101 4.59 -2.45 -12.58
C ASP A 101 4.17 -3.89 -12.24
N ASP A 102 5.06 -4.87 -12.39
CA ASP A 102 4.91 -6.25 -11.91
C ASP A 102 5.07 -6.40 -10.37
N LEU A 103 5.05 -5.31 -9.57
CA LEU A 103 5.16 -5.28 -8.09
C LEU A 103 3.99 -5.93 -7.32
N ALA A 104 3.27 -6.86 -7.94
CA ALA A 104 2.79 -8.02 -7.21
C ALA A 104 3.81 -9.14 -7.40
N PRO A 105 4.96 -9.16 -6.69
CA PRO A 105 5.82 -10.34 -6.67
C PRO A 105 4.91 -11.52 -6.35
N ASP A 106 4.94 -12.57 -7.19
CA ASP A 106 4.03 -13.71 -7.14
C ASP A 106 3.77 -14.12 -5.68
N VAL A 107 2.69 -13.59 -5.08
CA VAL A 107 2.52 -13.67 -3.63
C VAL A 107 2.41 -15.16 -3.34
N PRO A 108 3.29 -15.73 -2.49
CA PRO A 108 3.32 -17.17 -2.26
C PRO A 108 1.91 -17.70 -1.99
N THR A 109 1.53 -18.80 -2.64
CA THR A 109 0.15 -19.31 -2.59
C THR A 109 -0.34 -19.55 -1.16
N TRP A 110 0.55 -19.95 -0.25
CA TRP A 110 0.21 -20.12 1.16
C TRP A 110 -0.19 -18.79 1.84
N ILE A 111 0.42 -17.65 1.47
CA ILE A 111 0.02 -16.32 1.98
C ILE A 111 -1.35 -15.95 1.42
N LYS A 112 -1.59 -16.19 0.13
CA LYS A 112 -2.91 -15.97 -0.51
C LYS A 112 -3.99 -16.76 0.24
N ILE A 113 -3.72 -18.03 0.58
CA ILE A 113 -4.64 -18.90 1.33
C ILE A 113 -4.86 -18.38 2.75
N ILE A 114 -3.80 -18.10 3.52
CA ILE A 114 -3.93 -17.62 4.90
C ILE A 114 -4.65 -16.27 4.95
N CYS A 115 -4.33 -15.34 4.06
CA CYS A 115 -5.00 -14.05 3.95
C CYS A 115 -6.50 -14.23 3.66
N SER A 116 -6.83 -15.05 2.65
CA SER A 116 -8.22 -15.33 2.28
C SER A 116 -9.01 -15.98 3.42
N LEU A 117 -8.42 -16.96 4.12
CA LEU A 117 -9.03 -17.61 5.27
C LEU A 117 -9.22 -16.63 6.43
N THR A 118 -8.24 -15.77 6.70
CA THR A 118 -8.33 -14.75 7.75
C THR A 118 -9.42 -13.73 7.44
N MET A 119 -9.51 -13.27 6.18
CA MET A 119 -10.57 -12.37 5.73
C MET A 119 -11.95 -13.02 5.80
N ALA A 120 -12.06 -14.29 5.39
CA ALA A 120 -13.30 -15.06 5.47
C ALA A 120 -13.75 -15.24 6.93
N ALA A 121 -12.82 -15.61 7.83
CA ALA A 121 -13.08 -15.76 9.25
C ALA A 121 -13.51 -14.44 9.89
N GLY A 122 -12.83 -13.34 9.58
CA GLY A 122 -13.20 -12.00 10.05
C GLY A 122 -14.59 -11.57 9.58
N THR A 123 -14.92 -11.87 8.33
CA THR A 123 -16.25 -11.58 7.76
C THR A 123 -17.34 -12.41 8.43
N ALA A 124 -17.09 -13.69 8.69
CA ALA A 124 -18.03 -14.57 9.38
C ALA A 124 -18.27 -14.13 10.84
N ALA A 125 -17.21 -13.72 11.55
CA ALA A 125 -17.30 -13.31 12.95
C ALA A 125 -17.91 -11.92 13.15
N GLY A 126 -17.59 -10.96 12.27
CA GLY A 126 -17.90 -9.54 12.48
C GLY A 126 -18.83 -8.90 11.45
N GLY A 127 -19.01 -9.53 10.28
CA GLY A 127 -19.68 -8.91 9.13
C GLY A 127 -21.16 -8.58 9.36
N TRP A 128 -21.86 -9.37 10.19
CA TRP A 128 -23.30 -9.19 10.42
C TRP A 128 -23.66 -7.80 10.97
N LYS A 129 -22.85 -7.24 11.86
CA LYS A 129 -23.09 -5.89 12.42
C LYS A 129 -22.98 -4.80 11.35
N ILE A 130 -22.04 -4.98 10.42
CA ILE A 130 -21.80 -4.06 9.29
C ILE A 130 -22.96 -4.16 8.32
N ILE A 131 -23.34 -5.38 7.90
CA ILE A 131 -24.46 -5.65 6.98
C ILE A 131 -25.77 -5.07 7.54
N LYS A 132 -26.05 -5.28 8.83
CA LYS A 132 -27.24 -4.71 9.48
C LYS A 132 -27.21 -3.19 9.51
N THR A 133 -26.04 -2.58 9.66
CA THR A 133 -25.91 -1.12 9.68
C THR A 133 -26.08 -0.51 8.30
N LEU A 134 -25.40 -1.05 7.28
CA LEU A 134 -25.49 -0.54 5.91
C LEU A 134 -26.82 -0.86 5.24
N GLY A 135 -27.32 -2.08 5.38
CA GLY A 135 -28.51 -2.55 4.64
C GLY A 135 -29.86 -2.22 5.28
N HIS A 136 -29.91 -1.96 6.59
CA HIS A 136 -31.17 -1.67 7.29
C HIS A 136 -31.18 -0.32 8.01
N LYS A 137 -30.04 0.15 8.55
CA LYS A 137 -29.99 1.41 9.30
C LYS A 137 -29.70 2.61 8.41
N MET A 138 -28.83 2.49 7.40
CA MET A 138 -28.45 3.61 6.53
C MET A 138 -29.52 3.92 5.48
N VAL A 139 -29.94 2.89 4.75
CA VAL A 139 -31.06 2.94 3.81
C VAL A 139 -31.79 1.61 3.87
N LYS A 140 -33.12 1.58 3.69
CA LYS A 140 -33.87 0.32 3.61
C LYS A 140 -33.67 -0.30 2.22
N LEU A 141 -32.70 -1.20 2.09
CA LEU A 141 -32.44 -1.89 0.84
C LEU A 141 -33.47 -3.00 0.58
N GLN A 142 -34.07 -2.97 -0.60
CA GLN A 142 -34.74 -4.13 -1.18
C GLN A 142 -33.71 -4.91 -2.03
N PRO A 143 -33.91 -6.22 -2.29
CA PRO A 143 -32.95 -7.03 -3.02
C PRO A 143 -32.49 -6.43 -4.36
N VAL A 144 -33.40 -5.82 -5.13
CA VAL A 144 -33.09 -5.13 -6.40
C VAL A 144 -32.13 -3.96 -6.22
N HIS A 145 -32.25 -3.21 -5.13
CA HIS A 145 -31.37 -2.08 -4.80
C HIS A 145 -30.00 -2.56 -4.33
N GLY A 146 -29.97 -3.67 -3.58
CA GLY A 146 -28.72 -4.34 -3.20
C GLY A 146 -27.93 -4.79 -4.43
N PHE A 147 -28.61 -5.45 -5.38
CA PHE A 147 -28.00 -5.88 -6.64
C PHE A 147 -27.41 -4.71 -7.45
N ALA A 148 -28.18 -3.62 -7.58
CA ALA A 148 -27.71 -2.42 -8.27
C ALA A 148 -26.48 -1.78 -7.59
N ALA A 149 -26.45 -1.72 -6.27
CA ALA A 149 -25.32 -1.19 -5.51
C ALA A 149 -24.07 -2.08 -5.64
N GLU A 150 -24.22 -3.40 -5.51
CA GLU A 150 -23.12 -4.37 -5.66
C GLU A 150 -22.55 -4.38 -7.08
N THR A 151 -23.40 -4.33 -8.10
CA THR A 151 -22.95 -4.27 -9.50
C THR A 151 -22.16 -2.99 -9.75
N THR A 152 -22.66 -1.86 -9.25
CA THR A 152 -21.96 -0.56 -9.38
C THR A 152 -20.58 -0.60 -8.69
N ALA A 153 -20.52 -1.12 -7.46
CA ALA A 153 -19.27 -1.24 -6.72
C ALA A 153 -18.31 -2.22 -7.40
N ALA A 154 -18.79 -3.38 -7.85
CA ALA A 154 -17.98 -4.39 -8.54
C ALA A 154 -17.42 -3.85 -9.87
N THR A 155 -18.24 -3.17 -10.67
CA THR A 155 -17.79 -2.53 -11.91
C THR A 155 -16.73 -1.46 -11.64
N LEU A 156 -16.95 -0.60 -10.64
CA LEU A 156 -15.97 0.41 -10.24
C LEU A 156 -14.65 -0.24 -9.85
N LEU A 157 -14.69 -1.25 -8.97
CA LEU A 157 -13.50 -1.96 -8.50
C LEU A 157 -12.78 -2.72 -9.61
N ALA A 158 -13.52 -3.31 -10.55
CA ALA A 158 -12.94 -4.01 -11.70
C ALA A 158 -12.20 -3.04 -12.63
N ILE A 159 -12.80 -1.87 -12.92
CA ILE A 159 -12.17 -0.84 -13.75
C ILE A 159 -10.93 -0.29 -13.06
N THR A 160 -11.03 0.11 -11.79
CA THR A 160 -9.90 0.67 -11.04
C THR A 160 -8.78 -0.36 -10.86
N GLY A 161 -9.14 -1.63 -10.65
CA GLY A 161 -8.19 -2.74 -10.55
C GLY A 161 -7.46 -2.97 -11.88
N ALA A 162 -8.17 -2.93 -13.02
CA ALA A 162 -7.56 -3.03 -14.35
C ALA A 162 -6.63 -1.85 -14.66
N MET A 163 -6.89 -0.68 -14.07
CA MET A 163 -6.04 0.51 -14.18
C MET A 163 -4.89 0.54 -13.15
N GLY A 164 -4.73 -0.50 -12.31
CA GLY A 164 -3.71 -0.55 -11.26
C GLY A 164 -3.91 0.45 -10.12
N MET A 165 -5.08 1.09 -10.04
CA MET A 165 -5.37 2.07 -9.00
C MET A 165 -5.86 1.39 -7.72
N THR A 166 -5.24 1.73 -6.59
CA THR A 166 -5.70 1.26 -5.27
C THR A 166 -6.82 2.17 -4.77
N VAL A 167 -8.01 1.60 -4.60
CA VAL A 167 -9.20 2.32 -4.12
C VAL A 167 -9.80 1.66 -2.89
N SER A 168 -10.46 2.45 -2.05
CA SER A 168 -11.15 1.94 -0.85
C SER A 168 -12.42 1.20 -1.25
N THR A 169 -12.44 -0.12 -1.05
CA THR A 169 -13.62 -0.97 -1.27
C THR A 169 -14.78 -0.57 -0.35
N THR A 170 -14.48 -0.12 0.87
CA THR A 170 -15.50 0.35 1.84
C THR A 170 -16.16 1.64 1.37
N HIS A 171 -15.39 2.60 0.85
CA HIS A 171 -15.97 3.82 0.26
C HIS A 171 -16.78 3.49 -0.99
N SER A 172 -16.28 2.60 -1.83
CA SER A 172 -16.94 2.18 -3.07
C SER A 172 -18.34 1.61 -2.81
N ILE A 173 -18.46 0.61 -1.94
CA ILE A 173 -19.77 0.01 -1.65
C ILE A 173 -20.70 0.94 -0.86
N THR A 174 -20.17 1.68 0.12
CA THR A 174 -21.01 2.57 0.95
C THR A 174 -21.59 3.71 0.10
N THR A 175 -20.78 4.32 -0.77
CA THR A 175 -21.25 5.38 -1.68
C THR A 175 -22.20 4.85 -2.74
N ALA A 176 -21.99 3.64 -3.28
CA ALA A 176 -22.94 3.00 -4.19
C ALA A 176 -24.31 2.78 -3.52
N ILE A 177 -24.34 2.30 -2.27
CA ILE A 177 -25.58 2.15 -1.49
C ILE A 177 -26.25 3.51 -1.26
N MET A 178 -25.48 4.55 -0.91
CA MET A 178 -26.02 5.92 -0.76
C MET A 178 -26.60 6.43 -2.07
N GLY A 179 -25.93 6.19 -3.20
CA GLY A 179 -26.38 6.58 -4.54
C GLY A 179 -27.72 5.95 -4.91
N VAL A 180 -27.87 4.64 -4.69
CA VAL A 180 -29.16 3.95 -4.90
C VAL A 180 -30.26 4.48 -3.96
N GLY A 181 -29.90 4.84 -2.72
CA GLY A 181 -30.82 5.49 -1.77
C GLY A 181 -31.29 6.87 -2.23
N CYS A 182 -30.35 7.71 -2.70
CA CYS A 182 -30.64 9.02 -3.27
C CYS A 182 -31.57 8.93 -4.49
N ALA A 183 -31.32 7.96 -5.39
CA ALA A 183 -32.11 7.74 -6.59
C ALA A 183 -33.58 7.41 -6.29
N LYS A 184 -33.88 6.82 -5.13
CA LYS A 184 -35.25 6.60 -4.67
C LYS A 184 -35.85 7.87 -4.08
N ARG A 185 -35.22 8.42 -3.04
CA ARG A 185 -35.59 9.69 -2.39
C ARG A 185 -34.49 10.10 -1.41
N PHE A 186 -34.07 11.36 -1.42
CA PHE A 186 -33.08 11.87 -0.45
C PHE A 186 -33.45 11.62 1.02
N ASN A 187 -34.74 11.71 1.38
CA ASN A 187 -35.22 11.42 2.74
C ASN A 187 -35.17 9.93 3.14
N ALA A 188 -34.87 9.01 2.22
CA ALA A 188 -34.69 7.60 2.54
C ALA A 188 -33.35 7.33 3.26
N LEU A 189 -32.41 8.26 3.18
CA LEU A 189 -31.10 8.18 3.82
C LEU A 189 -31.14 8.67 5.25
N LYS A 190 -30.52 7.93 6.16
CA LYS A 190 -30.28 8.41 7.53
C LYS A 190 -29.02 9.25 7.58
N PHE A 191 -29.16 10.56 7.36
CA PHE A 191 -28.05 11.53 7.37
C PHE A 191 -27.19 11.47 8.64
N SER A 192 -27.80 11.37 9.82
CA SER A 192 -27.04 11.24 11.09
C SER A 192 -26.09 10.02 11.10
N LEU A 193 -26.45 8.93 10.43
CA LEU A 193 -25.57 7.76 10.31
C LEU A 193 -24.47 7.99 9.27
N ILE A 194 -24.81 8.62 8.14
CA ILE A 194 -23.84 8.95 7.08
C ILE A 194 -22.77 9.89 7.62
N GLU A 195 -23.17 10.94 8.34
CA GLU A 195 -22.25 11.88 8.97
C GLU A 195 -21.30 11.17 9.94
N ARG A 196 -21.81 10.26 10.77
CA ARG A 196 -20.98 9.47 11.67
C ARG A 196 -19.97 8.58 10.94
N ILE A 197 -20.36 8.02 9.79
CA ILE A 197 -19.47 7.21 8.94
C ILE A 197 -18.37 8.10 8.34
N MET A 198 -18.71 9.28 7.84
CA MET A 198 -17.76 10.26 7.29
C MET A 198 -16.72 10.67 8.35
N TRP A 199 -17.17 11.00 9.56
CA TRP A 199 -16.25 11.31 10.67
C TRP A 199 -15.36 10.12 11.03
N ALA A 200 -15.89 8.90 11.01
CA ALA A 200 -15.10 7.71 11.26
C ALA A 200 -13.99 7.54 10.21
N TRP A 201 -14.28 7.77 8.92
CA TRP A 201 -13.27 7.68 7.86
C TRP A 201 -12.14 8.69 8.06
N VAL A 202 -12.49 9.94 8.37
CA VAL A 202 -11.50 11.00 8.62
C VAL A 202 -10.67 10.70 9.87
N LEU A 203 -11.30 10.23 10.95
CA LEU A 203 -10.64 9.95 12.22
C LEU A 203 -9.77 8.69 12.19
N THR A 204 -10.04 7.75 11.28
CA THR A 204 -9.28 6.50 11.18
C THR A 204 -7.83 6.75 10.79
N LEU A 205 -7.56 7.71 9.88
CA LEU A 205 -6.20 8.05 9.44
C LEU A 205 -5.30 8.58 10.58
N PRO A 206 -5.67 9.63 11.33
CA PRO A 206 -4.86 10.12 12.45
C PRO A 206 -4.80 9.11 13.59
N ALA A 207 -5.86 8.33 13.83
CA ALA A 207 -5.83 7.27 14.84
C ALA A 207 -4.81 6.18 14.48
N ALA A 208 -4.81 5.70 13.24
CA ALA A 208 -3.83 4.72 12.75
C ALA A 208 -2.40 5.28 12.81
N GLY A 209 -2.19 6.52 12.38
CA GLY A 209 -0.90 7.20 12.47
C GLY A 209 -0.43 7.36 13.92
N GLY A 210 -1.33 7.73 14.83
CA GLY A 210 -1.04 7.85 16.26
C GLY A 210 -0.66 6.52 16.90
N VAL A 211 -1.40 5.45 16.62
CA VAL A 211 -1.07 4.10 17.09
C VAL A 211 0.28 3.64 16.55
N ALA A 212 0.55 3.85 15.25
CA ALA A 212 1.84 3.52 14.64
C ALA A 212 2.99 4.29 15.31
N TYR A 213 2.83 5.60 15.53
CA TYR A 213 3.81 6.42 16.23
C TYR A 213 4.08 5.92 17.65
N LEU A 214 3.03 5.62 18.42
CA LEU A 214 3.15 5.11 19.79
C LEU A 214 3.87 3.76 19.83
N LEU A 215 3.56 2.86 18.91
CA LEU A 215 4.24 1.56 18.81
C LEU A 215 5.73 1.73 18.52
N VAL A 216 6.09 2.56 17.53
CA VAL A 216 7.49 2.83 17.20
C VAL A 216 8.21 3.48 18.38
N LYS A 217 7.59 4.47 19.04
CA LYS A 217 8.18 5.14 20.21
C LYS A 217 8.39 4.15 21.37
N THR A 218 7.44 3.26 21.61
CA THR A 218 7.55 2.23 22.64
C THR A 218 8.69 1.26 22.33
N PHE A 219 8.79 0.79 21.09
CA PHE A 219 9.88 -0.08 20.66
C PHE A 219 11.25 0.61 20.72
N ARG A 220 11.32 1.93 20.52
CA ARG A 220 12.53 2.71 20.76
C ARG A 220 12.93 2.79 22.23
N LEU A 221 11.96 3.03 23.11
CA LEU A 221 12.20 3.08 24.56
C LEU A 221 12.69 1.73 25.12
N VAL A 222 12.23 0.62 24.55
CA VAL A 222 12.65 -0.73 24.90
C VAL A 222 13.99 -1.11 24.25
N GLY A 223 14.57 -0.25 23.40
CA GLY A 223 15.84 -0.50 22.72
C GLY A 223 15.75 -1.50 21.56
N TRP A 224 14.54 -1.83 21.10
CA TRP A 224 14.30 -2.71 19.95
C TRP A 224 14.51 -2.02 18.60
N ILE A 225 14.27 -0.71 18.54
CA ILE A 225 14.49 0.12 17.36
C ILE A 225 15.38 1.30 17.81
N PRO A 226 16.44 1.67 17.07
CA PRO A 226 17.22 2.86 17.38
C PRO A 226 16.45 4.17 17.17
#